data_AF-A0A8T1A4Y6-F1
#
_entry.id   AF-A0A8T1A4Y6-F1
#
_cell.length_a   1.000
_cell.length_b   1.000
_cell.length_c   1.000
_cell.angle_alpha   90.00
_cell.angle_beta   90.00
_cell.angle_gamma   90.00
#
_symmetry.space_group_name_H-M   'P 1'
#
loop_
_entity.id
_entity.type
_entity.pdbx_description
1 polymer ?
#
loop_
_entity_poly.entity_id
_entity_poly.type
_entity_poly.pdbx_seq_one_letter_code
_entity_poly.pdbx_strand_id
1 'polypeptide(L)'
;MGKYPELQQLIRLYVIGDSVLEKNEWNFPENVVRLGWVDNAEIDHYYEQCDAIIMPSRWEGLPLVALEAMKNRKPVIASNRASLPELISHGMNGYIFDLERPEELRAILMNLDKRTLATMGEVGQGIYKERFSSERMNEEFVSLYYEAKDMGVSFQGVHSASRLEISKRNGE
;
A
#
# COMPACT_ATOMS: atom_id res chain seq x y z
N MET A 1 -29.10 12.70 -7.72
CA MET A 1 -28.02 12.51 -8.71
C MET A 1 -26.75 13.09 -8.10
N GLY A 2 -25.64 12.34 -8.10
CA GLY A 2 -24.39 12.75 -7.44
C GLY A 2 -23.71 13.94 -8.14
N LYS A 3 -22.69 14.53 -7.50
CA LYS A 3 -21.93 15.70 -8.01
C LYS A 3 -21.22 15.45 -9.34
N TYR A 4 -20.89 14.18 -9.66
CA TYR A 4 -20.17 13.75 -10.86
C TYR A 4 -20.81 12.47 -11.44
N PRO A 5 -21.97 12.57 -12.11
CA PRO A 5 -22.68 11.41 -12.66
C PRO A 5 -21.88 10.64 -13.72
N GLU A 6 -21.01 11.33 -14.46
CA GLU A 6 -20.11 10.74 -15.47
C GLU A 6 -19.18 9.68 -14.87
N LEU A 7 -18.64 9.93 -13.67
CA LEU A 7 -17.77 8.96 -12.99
C LEU A 7 -18.52 7.69 -12.57
N GLN A 8 -19.82 7.79 -12.27
CA GLN A 8 -20.61 6.64 -11.83
C GLN A 8 -20.77 5.57 -12.93
N GLN A 9 -20.64 5.98 -14.19
CA GLN A 9 -20.71 5.08 -15.34
C GLN A 9 -19.34 4.52 -15.74
N LEU A 10 -18.25 5.19 -15.34
CA LEU A 10 -16.89 4.84 -15.73
C LEU A 10 -16.20 3.93 -14.71
N ILE A 11 -16.46 4.14 -13.42
CA ILE A 11 -15.75 3.43 -12.34
C ILE A 11 -16.70 2.85 -11.31
N ARG A 12 -16.31 1.70 -10.78
CA ARG A 12 -16.91 1.10 -9.59
C ARG A 12 -15.89 1.11 -8.47
N LEU A 13 -16.26 1.65 -7.32
CA LEU A 13 -15.38 1.77 -6.16
C LEU A 13 -15.74 0.71 -5.13
N TYR A 14 -14.75 -0.01 -4.64
CA TYR A 14 -14.87 -0.91 -3.49
C TYR A 14 -14.11 -0.28 -2.32
N VAL A 15 -14.79 -0.10 -1.18
CA VAL A 15 -14.21 0.49 0.03
C VAL A 15 -14.06 -0.62 1.06
N ILE A 16 -12.80 -0.95 1.37
CA ILE A 16 -12.42 -1.92 2.40
C ILE A 16 -11.93 -1.16 3.63
N GLY A 17 -12.33 -1.64 4.80
CA GLY A 17 -12.14 -0.97 6.08
C GLY A 17 -13.39 -0.20 6.51
N ASP A 18 -13.44 0.12 7.80
CA ASP A 18 -14.49 0.97 8.38
C ASP A 18 -13.91 1.78 9.55
N SER A 19 -14.71 2.65 10.14
CA SER A 19 -14.32 3.41 11.32
C SER A 19 -14.04 2.49 12.51
N VAL A 20 -12.92 2.75 13.20
CA VAL A 20 -12.52 2.02 14.42
C VAL A 20 -13.18 2.60 15.67
N LEU A 21 -13.34 3.93 15.72
CA LEU A 21 -13.79 4.64 16.93
C LEU A 21 -15.29 4.95 16.91
N GLU A 22 -15.78 5.55 15.83
CA GLU A 22 -17.17 6.03 15.73
C GLU A 22 -17.84 5.53 14.46
N LYS A 23 -18.92 4.77 14.61
CA LYS A 23 -19.72 4.34 13.45
C LYS A 23 -20.40 5.57 12.84
N ASN A 24 -19.92 5.96 11.67
CA ASN A 24 -20.54 7.00 10.85
C ASN A 24 -21.34 6.34 9.72
N GLU A 25 -22.60 6.71 9.61
CA GLU A 25 -23.44 6.34 8.47
C GLU A 25 -23.19 7.31 7.32
N TRP A 26 -22.32 6.91 6.40
CA TRP A 26 -22.06 7.63 5.17
C TRP A 26 -23.01 7.15 4.07
N ASN A 27 -23.69 8.09 3.44
CA ASN A 27 -24.46 7.83 2.23
C ASN A 27 -23.52 7.84 1.02
N PHE A 28 -23.35 6.69 0.39
CA PHE A 28 -22.54 6.56 -0.81
C PHE A 28 -23.41 6.48 -2.08
N PRO A 29 -22.89 6.94 -3.23
CA PRO A 29 -23.52 6.70 -4.52
C PRO A 29 -23.60 5.21 -4.88
N GLU A 30 -24.49 4.85 -5.81
CA GLU A 30 -24.75 3.45 -6.20
C GLU A 30 -23.53 2.70 -6.76
N ASN A 31 -22.57 3.41 -7.35
CA ASN A 31 -21.34 2.81 -7.90
C ASN A 31 -20.26 2.55 -6.84
N VAL A 32 -20.55 2.78 -5.56
CA VAL A 32 -19.64 2.53 -4.44
C VAL A 32 -20.18 1.38 -3.59
N VAL A 33 -19.35 0.35 -3.42
CA VAL A 33 -19.64 -0.83 -2.60
C VAL A 33 -18.76 -0.78 -1.36
N ARG A 34 -19.38 -0.66 -0.19
CA ARG A 34 -18.67 -0.81 1.09
C ARG A 34 -18.60 -2.29 1.43
N LEU A 35 -17.40 -2.80 1.64
CA LEU A 35 -17.17 -4.16 2.11
C LEU A 35 -16.98 -4.21 3.63
N GLY A 36 -16.62 -3.08 4.25
CA GLY A 36 -16.31 -3.00 5.67
C GLY A 36 -14.99 -3.71 5.98
N TRP A 37 -14.86 -4.22 7.20
CA TRP A 37 -13.71 -5.05 7.57
C TRP A 37 -13.78 -6.40 6.84
N VAL A 38 -12.69 -6.77 6.18
CA VAL A 38 -12.53 -8.05 5.50
C VAL A 38 -11.42 -8.85 6.16
N ASP A 39 -11.51 -10.17 6.06
CA ASP A 39 -10.46 -11.04 6.60
C ASP A 39 -9.16 -10.87 5.82
N ASN A 40 -8.03 -10.88 6.55
CA ASN A 40 -6.70 -10.72 5.95
C ASN A 40 -6.40 -11.78 4.88
N ALA A 41 -6.95 -12.98 5.01
CA ALA A 41 -6.81 -14.05 4.02
C ALA A 41 -7.42 -13.71 2.65
N GLU A 42 -8.39 -12.80 2.61
CA GLU A 42 -9.11 -12.39 1.39
C GLU A 42 -8.49 -11.14 0.73
N ILE A 43 -7.55 -10.46 1.38
CA ILE A 43 -6.98 -9.19 0.90
C ILE A 43 -6.30 -9.35 -0.47
N ASP A 44 -5.49 -10.40 -0.65
CA ASP A 44 -4.83 -10.67 -1.93
C ASP A 44 -5.86 -10.91 -3.05
N HIS A 45 -6.99 -11.56 -2.75
CA HIS A 45 -8.09 -11.73 -3.72
C HIS A 45 -8.68 -10.38 -4.15
N TYR A 46 -8.89 -9.44 -3.23
CA TYR A 46 -9.37 -8.10 -3.59
C TYR A 46 -8.37 -7.31 -4.44
N TYR A 47 -7.08 -7.44 -4.17
CA TYR A 47 -6.06 -6.86 -5.05
C TYR A 47 -6.17 -7.43 -6.45
N GLU A 48 -6.26 -8.75 -6.60
CA GLU A 48 -6.39 -9.40 -7.92
C GLU A 48 -7.58 -8.86 -8.72
N GLN A 49 -8.73 -8.63 -8.08
CA GLN A 49 -9.98 -8.21 -8.72
C GLN A 49 -10.06 -6.70 -9.05
N CYS A 50 -9.15 -5.86 -8.54
CA CYS A 50 -9.16 -4.42 -8.81
C CYS A 50 -8.22 -4.02 -9.96
N ASP A 51 -8.51 -2.89 -10.62
CA ASP A 51 -7.66 -2.31 -11.67
C ASP A 51 -6.58 -1.37 -11.09
N ALA A 52 -6.86 -0.71 -9.97
CA ALA A 52 -5.97 0.24 -9.28
C ALA A 52 -6.43 0.45 -7.83
N ILE A 53 -5.53 1.01 -7.00
CA ILE A 53 -5.79 1.35 -5.60
C ILE A 53 -5.75 2.86 -5.42
N ILE A 54 -6.72 3.44 -4.71
CA ILE A 54 -6.75 4.88 -4.42
C ILE A 54 -6.40 5.09 -2.94
N MET A 55 -5.37 5.90 -2.68
CA MET A 55 -4.92 6.25 -1.33
C MET A 55 -5.01 7.76 -1.11
N PRO A 56 -6.18 8.29 -0.71
CA PRO A 56 -6.36 9.71 -0.40
C PRO A 56 -5.88 10.05 1.03
N SER A 57 -4.82 9.39 1.49
CA SER A 57 -4.32 9.51 2.86
C SER A 57 -3.74 10.89 3.14
N ARG A 58 -3.89 11.37 4.38
CA ARG A 58 -3.28 12.62 4.87
C ARG A 58 -1.88 12.39 5.44
N TRP A 59 -1.63 11.20 5.99
CA TRP A 59 -0.38 10.83 6.61
C TRP A 59 -0.18 9.32 6.51
N GLU A 60 1.04 8.91 6.16
CA GLU A 60 1.48 7.53 6.08
C GLU A 60 2.92 7.46 6.59
N GLY A 61 3.21 6.50 7.48
CA GLY A 61 4.60 6.23 7.87
C GLY A 61 5.29 5.44 6.76
N LEU A 62 5.10 4.13 6.80
CA LEU A 62 5.37 3.24 5.69
C LEU A 62 4.01 2.77 5.12
N PRO A 63 3.63 3.18 3.90
CA PRO A 63 2.31 2.88 3.34
C PRO A 63 2.26 1.40 2.89
N LEU A 64 2.01 0.49 3.83
CA LEU A 64 1.97 -0.96 3.56
C LEU A 64 0.95 -1.30 2.48
N VAL A 65 -0.22 -0.66 2.48
CA VAL A 65 -1.26 -0.84 1.46
C VAL A 65 -0.75 -0.52 0.04
N ALA A 66 0.12 0.49 -0.10
CA ALA A 66 0.75 0.81 -1.39
C ALA A 66 1.75 -0.27 -1.80
N LEU A 67 2.56 -0.78 -0.86
CA LEU A 67 3.51 -1.85 -1.11
C LEU A 67 2.82 -3.16 -1.48
N GLU A 68 1.73 -3.51 -0.79
CA GLU A 68 0.88 -4.66 -1.09
C GLU A 68 0.23 -4.54 -2.47
N ALA A 69 -0.24 -3.34 -2.84
CA ALA A 69 -0.72 -3.05 -4.19
C ALA A 69 0.38 -3.28 -5.24
N MET A 70 1.57 -2.72 -5.02
CA MET A 70 2.72 -2.89 -5.92
C MET A 70 3.14 -4.36 -6.06
N LYS A 71 3.22 -5.12 -4.95
CA LYS A 71 3.46 -6.57 -4.94
C LYS A 71 2.48 -7.30 -5.86
N ASN A 72 1.21 -6.92 -5.78
CA ASN A 72 0.09 -7.49 -6.56
C ASN A 72 -0.09 -6.86 -7.96
N ARG A 73 0.89 -6.10 -8.46
CA ARG A 73 0.85 -5.43 -9.78
C ARG A 73 -0.31 -4.47 -9.94
N LYS A 74 -0.68 -3.76 -8.88
CA LYS A 74 -1.76 -2.77 -8.88
C LYS A 74 -1.15 -1.38 -8.75
N PRO A 75 -1.34 -0.50 -9.75
CA PRO A 75 -0.88 0.87 -9.64
C PRO A 75 -1.64 1.61 -8.53
N VAL A 76 -0.96 2.57 -7.92
CA VAL A 76 -1.52 3.36 -6.81
C VAL A 76 -1.80 4.79 -7.27
N ILE A 77 -3.02 5.25 -7.05
CA ILE A 77 -3.44 6.64 -7.19
C ILE A 77 -3.38 7.26 -5.80
N ALA A 78 -2.28 7.91 -5.49
CA ALA A 78 -1.96 8.39 -4.15
C ALA A 78 -2.01 9.91 -4.04
N SER A 79 -2.30 10.40 -2.84
CA SER A 79 -2.12 11.82 -2.52
C SER A 79 -0.64 12.21 -2.53
N ASN A 80 -0.37 13.51 -2.66
CA ASN A 80 0.96 14.11 -2.55
C ASN A 80 1.48 14.22 -1.10
N ARG A 81 0.96 13.43 -0.16
CA ARG A 81 1.24 13.55 1.27
C ARG A 81 2.17 12.46 1.78
N ALA A 82 2.90 12.80 2.85
CA ALA A 82 3.79 11.89 3.58
C ALA A 82 4.78 11.16 2.65
N SER A 83 5.01 9.86 2.87
CA SER A 83 5.97 9.05 2.10
C SER A 83 5.41 8.50 0.78
N LEU A 84 4.14 8.73 0.44
CA LEU A 84 3.55 8.21 -0.80
C LEU A 84 4.28 8.68 -2.08
N PRO A 85 4.72 9.95 -2.21
CA PRO A 85 5.50 10.40 -3.37
C PRO A 85 6.90 9.78 -3.47
N GLU A 86 7.41 9.15 -2.41
CA GLU A 86 8.70 8.44 -2.44
C GLU A 86 8.57 7.05 -3.07
N LEU A 87 7.36 6.47 -3.01
CA LEU A 87 7.04 5.16 -3.59
C LEU A 87 6.46 5.30 -5.01
N ILE A 88 5.64 6.33 -5.25
CA ILE A 88 4.86 6.47 -6.48
C ILE A 88 5.42 7.60 -7.35
N SER A 89 5.92 7.21 -8.52
CA SER A 89 6.31 8.10 -9.61
C SER A 89 5.12 8.32 -10.54
N HIS A 90 4.59 9.54 -10.53
CA HIS A 90 3.41 9.94 -11.31
C HIS A 90 3.59 9.58 -12.81
N GLY A 91 2.61 8.85 -13.37
CA GLY A 91 2.63 8.41 -14.77
C GLY A 91 3.51 7.18 -15.05
N MET A 92 4.21 6.63 -14.04
CA MET A 92 5.10 5.47 -14.23
C MET A 92 4.59 4.21 -13.52
N ASN A 93 4.39 4.25 -12.21
CA ASN A 93 3.88 3.12 -11.41
C ASN A 93 2.55 3.47 -10.69
N GLY A 94 1.94 4.58 -11.07
CA GLY A 94 0.74 5.10 -10.46
C GLY A 94 0.55 6.58 -10.78
N TYR A 95 -0.32 7.24 -10.02
CA TYR A 95 -0.58 8.67 -10.15
C TYR A 95 -0.49 9.35 -8.78
N ILE A 96 0.06 10.56 -8.78
CA ILE A 96 0.00 11.48 -7.63
C ILE A 96 -1.01 12.58 -7.92
N PHE A 97 -1.82 12.94 -6.93
CA PHE A 97 -2.70 14.11 -6.94
C PHE A 97 -2.53 14.96 -5.67
N ASP A 98 -2.79 16.26 -5.75
CA ASP A 98 -2.81 17.13 -4.58
C ASP A 98 -4.10 16.94 -3.76
N LEU A 99 -3.96 16.58 -2.48
CA LEU A 99 -5.09 16.28 -1.60
C LEU A 99 -6.03 17.48 -1.39
N GLU A 100 -5.51 18.71 -1.52
CA GLU A 100 -6.31 19.94 -1.41
C GLU A 100 -7.04 20.29 -2.72
N ARG A 101 -6.78 19.54 -3.79
CA ARG A 101 -7.23 19.79 -5.16
C ARG A 101 -7.98 18.58 -5.72
N PRO A 102 -9.20 18.30 -5.24
CA PRO A 102 -9.98 17.12 -5.63
C PRO A 102 -10.28 17.04 -7.13
N GLU A 103 -10.21 18.16 -7.85
CA GLU A 103 -10.30 18.19 -9.30
C GLU A 103 -9.19 17.41 -10.01
N GLU A 104 -8.00 17.29 -9.41
CA GLU A 104 -6.88 16.51 -9.96
C GLU A 104 -7.18 15.01 -9.90
N LEU A 105 -7.64 14.52 -8.74
CA LEU A 105 -8.08 13.13 -8.61
C LEU A 105 -9.20 12.83 -9.62
N ARG A 106 -10.18 13.72 -9.75
CA ARG A 106 -11.24 13.57 -10.76
C ARG A 106 -10.66 13.48 -12.17
N ALA A 107 -9.72 14.35 -12.54
CA ALA A 107 -9.11 14.33 -13.86
C ALA A 107 -8.37 13.01 -14.14
N ILE A 108 -7.66 12.46 -13.15
CA ILE A 108 -7.05 11.13 -13.25
C ILE A 108 -8.12 10.06 -13.49
N LEU A 109 -9.17 10.02 -12.65
CA LEU A 109 -10.24 9.02 -12.72
C LEU A 109 -10.99 9.04 -14.07
N MET A 110 -11.17 10.22 -14.67
CA MET A 110 -11.82 10.39 -15.97
C MET A 110 -11.01 9.86 -17.16
N ASN A 111 -9.69 9.70 -16.99
CA ASN A 111 -8.77 9.32 -18.07
C ASN A 111 -8.08 7.97 -17.83
N LEU A 112 -8.62 7.15 -16.92
CA LEU A 112 -8.07 5.82 -16.68
C LEU A 112 -8.28 4.91 -17.88
N ASP A 113 -7.21 4.22 -18.27
CA ASP A 113 -7.20 3.19 -19.29
C ASP A 113 -6.62 1.90 -18.70
N LYS A 114 -7.33 0.78 -18.89
CA LYS A 114 -6.94 -0.51 -18.29
C LYS A 114 -5.57 -0.99 -18.75
N ARG A 115 -5.20 -0.74 -20.01
CA ARG A 115 -3.89 -1.15 -20.54
C ARG A 115 -2.76 -0.36 -19.89
N THR A 116 -2.96 0.94 -19.72
CA THR A 116 -2.03 1.84 -19.04
C THR A 116 -1.86 1.43 -17.58
N LEU A 117 -2.97 1.18 -16.88
CA LEU A 117 -2.95 0.71 -15.49
C LEU A 117 -2.20 -0.63 -15.33
N ALA A 118 -2.45 -1.60 -16.21
CA ALA A 118 -1.73 -2.88 -16.18
C ALA A 118 -0.22 -2.68 -16.38
N THR A 119 0.17 -1.80 -17.30
CA THR A 119 1.60 -1.48 -17.55
C THR A 119 2.23 -0.83 -16.32
N MET A 120 1.56 0.15 -15.70
CA MET A 120 2.02 0.78 -14.46
C MET A 120 2.14 -0.22 -13.31
N GLY A 121 1.22 -1.19 -13.24
CA GLY A 121 1.23 -2.27 -12.26
C GLY A 121 2.50 -3.14 -12.35
N GLU A 122 2.91 -3.53 -13.55
CA GLU A 122 4.16 -4.28 -13.75
C GLU A 122 5.40 -3.46 -13.34
N VAL A 123 5.43 -2.16 -13.67
CA VAL A 123 6.51 -1.26 -13.24
C VAL A 123 6.55 -1.17 -11.70
N GLY A 124 5.38 -1.00 -11.07
CA GLY A 124 5.25 -0.96 -9.62
C GLY A 124 5.76 -2.22 -8.94
N GLN A 125 5.43 -3.40 -9.49
CA GLN A 125 5.93 -4.66 -8.96
C GLN A 125 7.46 -4.79 -9.10
N GLY A 126 8.03 -4.35 -10.21
CA GLY A 126 9.48 -4.32 -10.40
C GLY A 126 10.17 -3.53 -9.28
N ILE A 127 9.67 -2.32 -9.01
CA ILE A 127 10.16 -1.45 -7.93
C ILE A 127 10.00 -2.11 -6.57
N TYR A 128 8.85 -2.75 -6.29
CA TYR A 128 8.63 -3.49 -5.05
C TYR A 128 9.68 -4.59 -4.84
N LYS A 129 9.89 -5.45 -5.84
CA LYS A 129 10.85 -6.54 -5.77
C LYS A 129 12.29 -6.04 -5.55
N GLU A 130 12.65 -4.98 -6.26
CA GLU A 130 13.99 -4.40 -6.23
C GLU A 130 14.32 -3.74 -4.88
N ARG A 131 13.34 -3.07 -4.25
CA ARG A 131 13.62 -2.14 -3.13
C ARG A 131 12.92 -2.48 -1.81
N PHE A 132 11.80 -3.19 -1.86
CA PHE A 132 10.86 -3.29 -0.73
C PHE A 132 10.45 -4.72 -0.39
N SER A 133 11.08 -5.72 -1.02
CA SER A 133 10.84 -7.13 -0.71
C SER A 133 11.42 -7.51 0.67
N SER A 134 10.72 -8.40 1.38
CA SER A 134 11.19 -8.89 2.67
C SER A 134 12.48 -9.70 2.54
N GLU A 135 12.66 -10.40 1.42
CA GLU A 135 13.88 -11.13 1.09
C GLU A 135 15.08 -10.19 1.08
N ARG A 136 15.01 -9.09 0.32
CA ARG A 136 16.07 -8.08 0.27
C ARG A 136 16.34 -7.46 1.63
N MET A 137 15.28 -7.07 2.35
CA MET A 137 15.40 -6.51 3.69
C MET A 137 16.19 -7.47 4.60
N ASN A 138 15.84 -8.76 4.59
CA ASN A 138 16.52 -9.76 5.40
C ASN A 138 18.00 -9.91 5.01
N GLU A 139 18.32 -9.92 3.72
CA GLU A 139 19.70 -10.00 3.23
C GLU A 139 20.54 -8.80 3.70
N GLU A 140 20.02 -7.58 3.58
CA GLU A 140 20.70 -6.35 4.01
C GLU A 140 20.91 -6.33 5.54
N PHE A 141 19.89 -6.73 6.32
CA PHE A 141 20.00 -6.81 7.78
C PHE A 141 21.04 -7.84 8.22
N VAL A 142 21.05 -9.01 7.59
CA VAL A 142 22.03 -10.06 7.90
C VAL A 142 23.44 -9.60 7.57
N SER A 143 23.66 -8.93 6.42
CA SER A 143 24.96 -8.33 6.07
C SER A 143 25.42 -7.35 7.14
N LEU A 144 24.54 -6.45 7.56
CA LEU A 144 24.84 -5.45 8.58
C LEU A 144 25.24 -6.10 9.93
N TYR A 145 24.58 -7.20 10.32
CA TYR A 145 24.94 -7.93 11.55
C TYR A 145 26.32 -8.58 11.46
N TYR A 146 26.71 -9.10 10.31
CA TYR A 146 28.07 -9.63 10.11
C TYR A 146 29.11 -8.51 10.13
N GLU A 147 28.85 -7.40 9.45
CA GLU A 147 29.73 -6.23 9.46
C GLU A 147 29.95 -5.69 10.88
N ALA A 148 28.86 -5.53 11.66
CA ALA A 148 28.94 -5.06 13.04
C ALA A 148 29.75 -6.00 13.95
N LYS A 149 29.62 -7.32 13.74
CA LYS A 149 30.42 -8.33 14.45
C LYS A 149 31.90 -8.22 14.09
N ASP A 150 32.22 -8.07 12.81
CA ASP A 150 33.59 -8.04 12.30
C ASP A 150 34.32 -6.73 12.64
N MET A 151 33.58 -5.63 12.82
CA MET A 151 34.10 -4.36 13.37
C MET A 151 34.49 -4.44 14.85
N GLY A 152 34.35 -5.62 15.49
CA GLY A 152 34.76 -5.81 16.87
C GLY A 152 33.91 -5.02 17.86
N VAL A 153 32.64 -4.73 17.52
CA VAL A 153 31.68 -4.10 18.43
C VAL A 153 31.44 -5.05 19.61
N SER A 154 32.24 -4.89 20.67
CA SER A 154 32.00 -5.56 21.93
C SER A 154 30.85 -4.85 22.64
N PHE A 155 29.73 -5.53 22.85
CA PHE A 155 28.68 -5.03 23.72
C PHE A 155 29.20 -5.01 25.17
N GLN A 156 29.71 -3.87 25.63
CA GLN A 156 29.92 -3.64 27.06
C GLN A 156 28.54 -3.49 27.72
N GLY A 157 28.03 -4.56 28.34
CA GLY A 157 26.87 -4.45 29.24
C GLY A 157 25.69 -5.37 28.98
N VAL A 158 25.79 -6.46 28.21
CA VAL A 158 24.75 -7.50 28.27
C VAL A 158 25.00 -8.33 29.52
N HIS A 159 24.31 -8.01 30.62
CA HIS A 159 24.27 -8.88 31.80
C HIS A 159 23.88 -10.29 31.36
N SER A 160 24.75 -11.26 31.64
CA SER A 160 24.56 -12.68 31.29
C SER A 160 23.46 -13.31 32.14
N ALA A 161 22.20 -13.02 31.84
CA ALA A 161 21.06 -13.70 32.44
C ALA A 161 19.80 -13.55 31.56
N SER A 162 19.86 -14.03 30.32
CA SER A 162 18.62 -14.41 29.63
C SER A 162 18.95 -15.52 28.64
N ARG A 163 18.57 -16.73 29.01
CA ARG A 163 18.56 -17.88 28.12
C ARG A 163 17.54 -17.56 27.01
N LEU A 164 18.00 -17.36 25.78
CA LEU A 164 17.13 -17.28 24.61
C LEU A 164 16.51 -18.67 24.40
N GLU A 165 15.31 -18.90 24.94
CA GLU A 165 14.47 -20.03 24.55
C GLU A 165 13.75 -19.65 23.26
N ILE A 166 14.28 -20.11 22.13
CA ILE A 166 13.60 -20.00 20.84
C ILE A 166 12.49 -21.05 20.81
N SER A 167 11.31 -20.67 21.28
CA SER A 167 10.08 -21.42 21.05
C SER A 167 9.69 -21.27 19.58
N LYS A 168 9.79 -22.36 18.80
CA LYS A 168 9.13 -22.43 17.49
C LYS A 168 7.64 -22.19 17.71
N ARG A 169 7.11 -21.08 17.16
CA ARG A 169 5.66 -20.92 17.02
C ARG A 169 5.22 -21.95 15.97
N ASN A 170 4.57 -23.01 16.43
CA ASN A 170 3.84 -23.91 15.53
C ASN A 170 2.75 -23.08 14.83
N GLY A 171 2.65 -23.25 13.52
CA GLY A 171 1.72 -22.53 12.68
C GLY A 171 0.27 -22.84 13.01
N GLU A 172 -0.54 -21.79 12.94
CA GLU A 172 -1.93 -21.78 12.50
C GLU A 172 -2.10 -20.57 11.58
#